data_AF-A0A6D2G9U1-F1
#
_entry.id   AF-A0A6D2G9U1-F1
#
_cell.length_a   1.000
_cell.length_b   1.000
_cell.length_c   1.000
_cell.angle_alpha   90.00
_cell.angle_beta   90.00
_cell.angle_gamma   90.00
#
_symmetry.space_group_name_H-M   'P 1'
#
loop_
_entity.id
_entity.type
_entity.pdbx_description
1 polymer ?
#
loop_
_entity_poly.entity_id
_entity_poly.type
_entity_poly.pdbx_seq_one_letter_code
_entity_poly.pdbx_strand_id
1 'polypeptide(L)'
;MAFQILTTTAASITELKRDPMGTFNAGDGAPVAILNRNEPAFYCVPPALYAHLMDILEDEELGRIIDERANERVIEVNIDDL
;
A
#
# COMPACT_ATOMS: atom_id res chain seq x y z
N MET A 1 -13.08 20.88 9.12
CA MET A 1 -11.72 20.45 8.76
C MET A 1 -11.85 19.62 7.49
N ALA A 2 -11.01 19.82 6.48
CA ALA A 2 -11.05 19.00 5.26
C ALA A 2 -10.08 17.83 5.45
N PHE A 3 -10.55 16.60 5.22
CA PHE A 3 -9.71 15.41 5.26
C PHE A 3 -9.36 15.00 3.84
N GLN A 4 -8.09 14.66 3.59
CA GLN A 4 -7.68 14.06 2.34
C GLN A 4 -8.00 12.57 2.37
N ILE A 5 -8.84 12.12 1.42
CA ILE A 5 -9.14 10.70 1.21
C ILE A 5 -8.36 10.24 -0.02
N LEU A 6 -7.63 9.14 0.11
CA LEU A 6 -6.71 8.60 -0.90
C LEU A 6 -7.33 7.46 -1.73
N THR A 7 -8.66 7.36 -1.71
CA THR A 7 -9.44 6.40 -2.49
C THR A 7 -10.71 7.07 -2.97
N THR A 8 -11.31 6.49 -4.01
CA THR A 8 -12.59 6.93 -4.56
C THR A 8 -13.80 6.32 -3.85
N THR A 9 -13.59 5.31 -3.00
CA THR A 9 -14.67 4.57 -2.33
C THR A 9 -14.64 4.79 -0.82
N ALA A 10 -15.77 5.22 -0.25
CA ALA A 10 -15.92 5.39 1.18
C ALA A 10 -17.21 4.71 1.69
N ALA A 11 -17.17 4.23 2.92
CA ALA A 11 -18.30 3.66 3.63
C ALA A 11 -18.29 4.08 5.09
N SER A 12 -19.45 4.14 5.73
CA SER A 12 -19.54 4.40 7.17
C SER A 12 -19.22 3.14 7.99
N ILE A 13 -18.81 3.33 9.25
CA ILE A 13 -18.69 2.22 10.22
C ILE A 13 -20.01 1.43 10.35
N THR A 14 -21.16 2.10 10.19
CA THR A 14 -22.47 1.44 10.26
C THR A 14 -22.70 0.50 9.08
N GLU A 15 -22.30 0.91 7.86
CA GLU A 15 -22.37 0.07 6.66
C GLU A 15 -21.43 -1.13 6.77
N LEU A 16 -20.19 -0.90 7.22
CA LEU A 16 -19.22 -1.96 7.48
C LEU A 16 -19.75 -2.99 8.47
N LYS A 17 -20.37 -2.54 9.58
CA LYS A 17 -20.95 -3.45 10.59
C LYS A 17 -22.15 -4.24 10.06
N ARG A 18 -22.94 -3.63 9.16
CA ARG A 18 -24.16 -4.25 8.60
C ARG A 18 -23.80 -5.29 7.54
N ASP A 19 -22.86 -4.97 6.66
CA ASP A 19 -22.42 -5.83 5.58
C ASP A 19 -20.91 -5.68 5.35
N PRO A 20 -20.09 -6.43 6.12
CA PRO A 20 -18.63 -6.34 6.03
C PRO A 20 -18.11 -6.72 4.65
N MET A 21 -18.64 -7.80 4.06
CA MET A 21 -18.16 -8.30 2.77
C MET A 21 -18.63 -7.44 1.61
N GLY A 22 -19.86 -6.92 1.64
CA GLY A 22 -20.32 -5.95 0.65
C GLY A 22 -19.51 -4.65 0.69
N THR A 23 -19.21 -4.16 1.90
CA THR A 23 -18.35 -2.98 2.08
C THR A 23 -16.93 -3.22 1.57
N PHE A 24 -16.35 -4.39 1.87
CA PHE A 24 -15.05 -4.79 1.35
C PHE A 24 -15.03 -4.87 -0.19
N ASN A 25 -16.03 -5.51 -0.79
CA ASN A 25 -16.13 -5.70 -2.24
C ASN A 25 -16.46 -4.42 -3.00
N ALA A 26 -17.07 -3.41 -2.35
CA ALA A 26 -17.35 -2.12 -2.98
C ALA A 26 -16.09 -1.37 -3.44
N GLY A 27 -14.92 -1.72 -2.88
CA GLY A 27 -13.63 -1.19 -3.30
C GLY A 27 -13.10 -1.76 -4.62
N ASP A 28 -13.65 -2.88 -5.12
CA ASP A 28 -13.20 -3.56 -6.35
C ASP A 28 -11.66 -3.73 -6.42
N GLY A 29 -11.07 -4.21 -5.32
CA GLY A 29 -9.62 -4.38 -5.20
C GLY A 29 -8.85 -3.11 -4.77
N ALA A 30 -9.48 -1.94 -4.76
CA ALA A 30 -8.94 -0.72 -4.17
C ALA A 30 -9.28 -0.60 -2.66
N PRO A 31 -8.58 0.27 -1.90
CA PRO A 31 -8.93 0.54 -0.50
C PRO A 31 -10.30 1.20 -0.36
N VAL A 32 -11.00 0.92 0.73
CA VAL A 32 -12.25 1.61 1.10
C VAL A 32 -12.00 2.46 2.34
N ALA A 33 -12.27 3.76 2.25
CA ALA A 33 -12.19 4.67 3.40
C ALA A 33 -13.38 4.43 4.34
N ILE A 34 -13.10 4.09 5.60
CA ILE A 34 -14.13 3.88 6.61
C ILE A 34 -14.30 5.14 7.45
N LEU A 35 -15.51 5.69 7.43
CA LEU A 35 -15.86 6.94 8.08
C LEU A 35 -16.60 6.72 9.41
N ASN A 36 -16.22 7.48 10.43
CA ASN A 36 -16.93 7.60 11.70
C ASN A 36 -17.39 9.04 11.87
N ARG A 37 -18.71 9.29 11.95
CA ARG A 37 -19.25 10.65 12.07
C ARG A 37 -18.72 11.62 10.99
N ASN A 38 -18.61 11.14 9.75
CA ASN A 38 -18.05 11.86 8.59
C ASN A 38 -16.55 12.19 8.66
N GLU A 39 -15.82 11.63 9.63
CA GLU A 39 -14.36 11.72 9.70
C GLU A 39 -13.74 10.37 9.30
N PRO A 40 -12.69 10.35 8.47
CA PRO A 40 -12.02 9.10 8.12
C PRO A 40 -11.35 8.49 9.34
N ALA A 41 -11.71 7.26 9.66
CA ALA A 41 -11.18 6.51 10.81
C ALA A 41 -10.03 5.59 10.39
N PHE A 42 -10.21 4.83 9.30
CA PHE A 42 -9.21 3.90 8.76
C PHE A 42 -9.52 3.52 7.31
N TYR A 43 -8.60 2.82 6.65
CA TYR A 43 -8.83 2.17 5.36
C TYR A 43 -9.04 0.67 5.55
N CYS A 44 -10.04 0.12 4.88
CA CYS A 44 -10.13 -1.30 4.62
C CYS A 44 -9.31 -1.60 3.35
N VAL A 45 -8.19 -2.31 3.50
CA VAL A 45 -7.26 -2.61 2.41
C VAL A 45 -7.35 -4.09 2.05
N PRO A 46 -7.56 -4.46 0.78
CA PRO A 46 -7.55 -5.86 0.36
C PRO A 46 -6.24 -6.58 0.70
N PRO A 47 -6.26 -7.87 1.09
CA PRO A 47 -5.04 -8.59 1.51
C PRO A 47 -3.93 -8.58 0.46
N ALA A 48 -4.27 -8.79 -0.81
CA ALA A 48 -3.30 -8.76 -1.91
C ALA A 48 -2.67 -7.38 -2.11
N LEU A 49 -3.47 -6.32 -1.95
CA LEU A 49 -2.96 -4.95 -2.03
C LEU A 49 -2.07 -4.62 -0.82
N TYR A 50 -2.46 -5.05 0.38
CA TYR A 50 -1.64 -4.86 1.57
C TYR A 50 -0.30 -5.57 1.45
N ALA A 51 -0.28 -6.82 0.98
CA ALA A 51 0.95 -7.57 0.73
C ALA A 51 1.86 -6.82 -0.27
N HIS A 52 1.30 -6.38 -1.40
CA HIS A 52 2.06 -5.61 -2.39
C HIS A 52 2.64 -4.30 -1.84
N LEU A 53 1.91 -3.60 -0.97
CA LEU A 53 2.43 -2.41 -0.29
C LEU A 53 3.59 -2.74 0.66
N MET A 54 3.55 -3.89 1.34
CA MET A 54 4.65 -4.32 2.20
C MET A 54 5.88 -4.68 1.36
N ASP A 55 5.71 -5.39 0.25
CA ASP A 55 6.83 -5.73 -0.65
C ASP A 55 7.56 -4.46 -1.15
N ILE A 56 6.80 -3.43 -1.54
CA ILE A 56 7.38 -2.14 -1.97
C ILE A 56 8.17 -1.46 -0.83
N LEU A 57 7.66 -1.52 0.40
CA LEU A 57 8.34 -0.93 1.56
C LEU A 57 9.61 -1.68 1.94
N GLU A 58 9.62 -3.01 1.80
CA GLU A 58 10.82 -3.83 2.03
C GLU A 58 11.91 -3.51 0.99
N ASP A 59 11.53 -3.29 -0.27
CA ASP A 59 12.45 -2.97 -1.36
C ASP A 59 13.01 -1.54 -1.33
N GLU A 60 12.45 -0.63 -0.51
CA GLU A 60 12.83 0.78 -0.48
C GLU A 60 14.32 0.98 -0.18
N GLU A 61 14.86 0.26 0.81
CA GLU A 61 16.27 0.36 1.17
C GLU A 61 17.19 -0.18 0.06
N LEU A 62 16.79 -1.25 -0.61
CA LEU A 62 17.54 -1.79 -1.75
C LEU A 62 17.55 -0.80 -2.92
N GLY A 63 16.42 -0.14 -3.17
CA GLY A 63 16.32 0.93 -4.16
C GLY A 63 17.32 2.06 -3.89
N ARG A 64 17.45 2.49 -2.63
CA ARG A 64 18.44 3.51 -2.25
C ARG A 64 19.88 3.07 -2.51
N ILE A 65 20.23 1.84 -2.18
CA ILE A 65 21.57 1.29 -2.45
C ILE A 65 21.84 1.24 -3.96
N ILE A 66 20.84 0.86 -4.75
CA ILE A 66 20.94 0.85 -6.21
C ILE A 66 21.21 2.27 -6.72
N ASP A 67 20.45 3.26 -6.27
CA ASP A 67 20.60 4.66 -6.69
C ASP A 67 21.97 5.24 -6.29
N GLU A 68 22.44 4.95 -5.07
CA GLU A 68 23.77 5.37 -4.59
C GLU A 68 24.90 4.77 -5.44
N ARG A 69 24.76 3.51 -5.84
CA ARG A 69 25.77 2.78 -6.62
C ARG A 69 25.62 2.91 -8.13
N ALA A 70 24.54 3.51 -8.62
CA ALA A 70 24.23 3.59 -10.05
C ALA A 70 25.33 4.26 -10.88
N ASN A 71 26.11 5.17 -10.27
CA ASN A 71 27.22 5.88 -10.91
C ASN A 71 28.62 5.42 -10.46
N GLU A 72 28.70 4.33 -9.68
CA GLU A 72 30.00 3.78 -9.29
C GLU A 72 30.69 3.07 -10.46
N ARG A 73 32.01 2.93 -10.36
CA ARG A 73 32.80 2.21 -11.35
C ARG A 73 32.46 0.72 -11.29
N VAL A 74 31.93 0.19 -12.39
CA VAL A 74 31.73 -1.25 -12.56
C VAL A 74 33.09 -1.96 -12.61
N ILE A 75 33.23 -3.00 -11.79
CA ILE A 75 34.40 -3.89 -11.79
C ILE A 75 33.92 -5.27 -12.20
N GLU A 76 34.42 -5.76 -13.34
CA GLU A 76 34.14 -7.12 -13.80
C GLU A 76 34.93 -8.12 -12.95
N VAL A 77 34.24 -9.15 -12.47
CA VAL A 77 34.83 -10.24 -11.66
C VAL A 77 34.30 -11.58 -12.17
N ASN A 78 35.13 -12.61 -12.10
CA ASN A 78 34.73 -13.99 -12.40
C ASN A 78 34.44 -14.72 -11.07
N ILE A 79 33.31 -15.42 -11.01
CA ILE A 79 32.89 -16.17 -9.81
C ILE A 79 33.82 -17.35 -9.52
N ASP A 80 34.46 -17.92 -10.55
CA ASP A 80 35.39 -19.04 -10.41
C ASP A 80 36.74 -18.64 -9.80
N ASP A 81 36.99 -17.32 -9.64
CA ASP A 81 38.23 -16.76 -9.09
C ASP A 81 38.10 -16.30 -7.62
N LEU A 82 36.95 -16.54 -6.96
CA LEU A 82 36.65 -16.21 -5.56
C LEU A 82 36.83 -17.42 -4.62
#